data_AF-A0A916Y5Q8-F1
#
_entry.id   AF-A0A916Y5Q8-F1
#
_cell.length_a   1.000
_cell.length_b   1.000
_cell.length_c   1.000
_cell.angle_alpha   90.00
_cell.angle_beta   90.00
_cell.angle_gamma   90.00
#
_symmetry.space_group_name_H-M   'P 1'
#
loop_
_entity.id
_entity.type
_entity.pdbx_description
1 polymer ?
#
loop_
_entity_poly.entity_id
_entity_poly.type
_entity_poly.pdbx_seq_one_letter_code
_entity_poly.pdbx_strand_id
1 'polypeptide(L)'
;MMKVAIHFDEDGEFRIYQSGEGVTVYVIDDRVPNDRVYQLQPASQADEIEALIGKSPIGSADDEKHDFITAQILGGYYGGSH
;
A
#
# COMPACT_ATOMS: atom_id res chain seq x y z
N MET A 1 -18.99 1.09 -1.45
CA MET A 1 -17.91 2.10 -1.60
C MET A 1 -16.75 1.42 -2.28
N MET A 2 -16.13 2.06 -3.26
CA MET A 2 -14.95 1.52 -3.94
C MET A 2 -13.75 1.53 -2.99
N LYS A 3 -13.03 0.42 -2.88
CA LYS A 3 -11.80 0.33 -2.07
C LYS A 3 -10.68 -0.29 -2.88
N VAL A 4 -9.46 0.17 -2.65
CA VAL A 4 -8.23 -0.43 -3.17
C VAL A 4 -7.31 -0.67 -1.99
N ALA A 5 -6.71 -1.86 -1.91
CA ALA A 5 -5.72 -2.19 -0.89
C ALA A 5 -4.42 -2.63 -1.56
N ILE A 6 -3.30 -2.11 -1.05
CA ILE A 6 -1.95 -2.59 -1.36
C ILE A 6 -1.51 -3.41 -0.16
N HIS A 7 -1.17 -4.67 -0.38
CA HIS A 7 -0.76 -5.60 0.65
C HIS A 7 0.65 -6.09 0.34
N PHE A 8 1.50 -6.12 1.36
CA PHE A 8 2.80 -6.79 1.32
C PHE A 8 2.72 -8.00 2.23
N ASP A 9 3.05 -9.18 1.71
CA ASP A 9 3.13 -10.39 2.54
C ASP A 9 4.45 -10.48 3.32
N GLU A 10 4.64 -11.57 4.06
CA GLU A 10 5.82 -11.80 4.90
C GLU A 10 7.12 -11.91 4.09
N ASP A 11 7.03 -12.28 2.81
CA ASP A 11 8.17 -12.36 1.89
C ASP A 11 8.45 -11.03 1.17
N GLY A 12 7.60 -10.01 1.42
CA GLY A 12 7.69 -8.69 0.81
C GLY A 12 7.10 -8.62 -0.60
N GLU A 13 6.38 -9.65 -1.05
CA GLU A 13 5.66 -9.58 -2.31
C GLU A 13 4.46 -8.65 -2.18
N PHE A 14 4.34 -7.71 -3.12
CA PHE A 14 3.22 -6.78 -3.14
C PHE A 14 2.08 -7.30 -4.03
N ARG A 15 0.85 -7.13 -3.56
CA ARG A 15 -0.38 -7.43 -4.30
C ARG A 15 -1.38 -6.28 -4.17
N ILE A 16 -2.21 -6.13 -5.20
CA ILE A 16 -3.26 -5.10 -5.24
C ILE A 16 -4.63 -5.77 -5.28
N TYR A 17 -5.50 -5.35 -4.38
CA TYR A 17 -6.88 -5.82 -4.25
C TYR A 17 -7.86 -4.68 -4.51
N GLN A 18 -9.04 -5.00 -5.04
CA GLN A 18 -10.10 -4.02 -5.26
C GLN A 18 -11.47 -4.56 -4.81
N SER A 19 -12.30 -3.65 -4.29
CA SER A 19 -13.71 -3.85 -4.01
C SER A 19 -14.53 -2.86 -4.83
N GLY A 20 -15.55 -3.35 -5.53
CA GLY A 20 -16.32 -2.58 -6.51
C GLY A 20 -15.76 -2.68 -7.93
N GLU A 21 -16.49 -2.12 -8.89
CA GLU A 21 -16.12 -2.14 -10.31
C GLU A 21 -15.38 -0.85 -10.73
N GLY A 22 -14.61 -0.93 -11.81
CA GLY A 22 -14.07 0.25 -12.50
C GLY A 22 -12.69 0.74 -12.05
N VAL A 23 -11.93 -0.04 -11.29
CA VAL A 23 -10.55 0.29 -10.95
C VAL A 23 -9.58 -0.33 -11.96
N THR A 24 -8.65 0.49 -12.44
CA THR A 24 -7.48 0.06 -13.22
C THR A 24 -6.25 0.68 -12.60
N VAL A 25 -5.21 -0.12 -12.36
CA VAL A 25 -4.00 0.34 -11.70
C VAL A 25 -2.84 0.34 -12.69
N TYR A 26 -2.10 1.44 -12.70
CA TYR A 26 -0.91 1.63 -13.50
C TYR A 26 0.27 1.96 -12.60
N VAL A 27 1.43 1.37 -12.91
CA VAL A 27 2.72 1.74 -12.32
C VAL A 27 3.46 2.60 -13.32
N ILE A 28 3.74 3.85 -12.93
CA ILE A 28 4.51 4.83 -13.68
C ILE A 28 5.78 5.10 -12.87
N ASP A 29 6.95 4.96 -13.49
CA ASP A 29 8.23 5.17 -12.83
C ASP A 29 8.98 6.34 -13.46
N ASP A 30 8.94 7.49 -12.79
CA ASP A 30 9.60 8.72 -13.24
C ASP A 30 11.14 8.61 -13.27
N ARG A 31 11.72 7.58 -12.64
CA ARG A 31 13.17 7.32 -12.71
C ARG A 31 13.57 6.73 -14.07
N VAL A 32 12.62 6.17 -14.81
CA VAL A 32 12.81 5.58 -16.15
C VAL A 32 11.73 6.08 -17.12
N PRO A 33 11.72 7.38 -17.46
CA PRO A 33 10.58 8.04 -18.14
C PRO A 33 10.29 7.55 -19.56
N ASN A 34 11.19 6.77 -20.17
CA ASN A 34 11.02 6.18 -21.50
C ASN A 34 10.68 4.69 -21.46
N ASP A 35 10.53 4.12 -20.27
CA ASP A 35 10.15 2.72 -20.10
C ASP A 35 8.62 2.55 -20.12
N ARG A 36 8.18 1.30 -20.04
CA ARG A 36 6.77 0.93 -20.13
C ARG A 36 6.02 1.28 -18.84
N VAL A 37 4.80 1.77 -19.01
CA VAL A 37 3.80 1.77 -17.95
C VAL A 37 3.27 0.36 -17.78
N TYR A 38 3.31 -0.15 -16.54
CA TYR A 38 2.79 -1.48 -16.23
C TYR A 38 1.36 -1.36 -15.74
N GLN A 39 0.42 -1.95 -16.48
CA GLN A 39 -0.94 -2.14 -16.00
C GLN A 39 -1.00 -3.37 -15.11
N LEU A 40 -1.47 -3.19 -13.87
CA LEU A 40 -1.69 -4.28 -12.94
C LEU A 40 -3.16 -4.69 -12.97
N GLN A 41 -3.40 -5.99 -12.99
CA GLN A 41 -4.73 -6.56 -12.78
C GLN A 41 -4.89 -6.87 -11.29
N PRO A 42 -5.80 -6.19 -10.57
CA PRO A 42 -6.05 -6.48 -9.16
C PRO A 42 -6.61 -7.90 -8.99
N ALA A 43 -6.22 -8.59 -7.93
CA ALA A 43 -6.45 -10.02 -7.75
C ALA A 43 -7.92 -10.43 -7.45
N SER A 44 -8.85 -9.46 -7.25
CA SER A 44 -10.26 -9.63 -6.75
C SER A 44 -10.34 -9.92 -5.22
N GLN A 45 -11.44 -9.97 -4.45
CA GLN A 45 -12.82 -9.42 -4.45
C GLN A 45 -13.03 -8.61 -3.13
N ALA A 46 -14.19 -7.98 -2.95
CA ALA A 46 -14.54 -7.19 -1.74
C ALA A 46 -14.24 -7.89 -0.40
N ASP A 47 -14.54 -9.19 -0.32
CA ASP A 47 -14.44 -9.97 0.92
C ASP A 47 -12.98 -10.18 1.37
N GLU A 48 -12.02 -10.17 0.44
CA GLU A 48 -10.60 -10.32 0.76
C GLU A 48 -10.03 -9.04 1.39
N ILE A 49 -10.47 -7.86 0.95
CA ILE A 49 -10.04 -6.59 1.55
C ILE A 49 -10.48 -6.51 3.01
N GLU A 50 -11.74 -6.87 3.31
CA GLU A 50 -12.22 -6.84 4.70
C GLU A 50 -11.52 -7.90 5.55
N ALA A 51 -11.20 -9.07 5.01
CA ALA A 51 -10.41 -10.09 5.71
C ALA A 51 -8.98 -9.62 6.01
N LEU A 52 -8.33 -8.93 5.05
CA LEU A 52 -7.00 -8.35 5.21
C LEU A 52 -6.99 -7.22 6.25
N ILE A 53 -8.00 -6.35 6.24
CA ILE A 53 -8.17 -5.31 7.26
C ILE A 53 -8.41 -5.95 8.64
N GLY A 54 -9.26 -6.98 8.69
CA GLY A 54 -9.61 -7.69 9.92
C GLY A 54 -10.19 -6.75 10.97
N LYS A 55 -9.59 -6.74 12.16
CA LYS A 55 -9.96 -5.83 13.27
C LYS A 55 -9.03 -4.62 13.39
N SER A 56 -8.12 -4.46 12.45
CA SER A 56 -7.12 -3.39 12.50
C SER A 56 -7.80 -2.03 12.36
N PRO A 57 -7.46 -1.05 13.22
CA PRO A 57 -7.94 0.31 13.02
C PRO A 57 -7.39 0.87 11.71
N ILE A 58 -8.24 1.51 10.92
CA ILE A 58 -7.83 2.22 9.71
C ILE A 58 -7.35 3.61 10.15
N GLY A 59 -6.05 3.89 9.97
CA GLY A 59 -5.44 5.19 10.24
C GLY A 59 -5.42 6.10 9.01
N SER A 60 -5.04 7.36 9.22
CA SER A 60 -4.83 8.36 8.16
C SER A 60 -3.40 8.91 8.22
N ALA A 61 -2.85 9.32 7.07
CA ALA A 61 -1.58 10.04 7.05
C ALA A 61 -1.66 11.40 7.76
N ASP A 62 -2.87 11.92 7.96
CA ASP A 62 -3.11 13.20 8.64
C ASP A 62 -3.31 13.05 10.16
N ASP A 63 -3.12 11.85 10.73
CA ASP A 63 -3.32 11.61 12.16
C ASP A 63 -2.02 11.71 13.00
N GLU A 64 -2.15 12.09 14.27
CA GLU A 64 -1.01 12.26 15.19
C GLU A 64 -0.20 10.96 15.37
N LYS A 65 -0.85 9.80 15.16
CA LYS A 65 -0.21 8.50 15.29
C LYS A 65 0.71 8.22 14.09
N HIS A 66 0.35 8.71 12.90
CA HIS A 66 1.16 8.63 11.70
C HIS A 66 2.50 9.36 11.88
N ASP A 67 2.47 10.61 12.35
CA ASP A 67 3.68 11.40 12.59
C ASP A 67 4.62 10.70 13.58
N PHE A 68 4.06 10.17 14.67
CA PHE A 68 4.82 9.42 15.66
C PHE A 68 5.48 8.16 15.06
N ILE A 69 4.73 7.35 14.32
CA ILE A 69 5.24 6.12 13.69
C ILE A 69 6.31 6.45 12.64
N THR A 70 6.08 7.46 11.81
CA THR A 70 7.05 7.90 10.80
C THR A 70 8.35 8.35 11.44
N ALA A 71 8.29 9.13 12.53
CA ALA A 71 9.48 9.53 13.28
C ALA A 71 10.24 8.31 13.87
N GLN A 72 9.52 7.29 14.37
CA GLN A 72 10.15 6.06 14.86
C GLN A 72 10.84 5.26 13.76
N ILE A 73 10.17 5.06 12.61
CA ILE A 73 10.71 4.29 11.48
C ILE A 73 11.96 4.99 10.93
N LEU A 74 11.88 6.29 10.63
CA LEU A 74 13.00 7.05 10.10
C LEU A 74 14.14 7.15 11.14
N GLY A 75 13.82 7.33 12.42
CA GLY A 75 14.79 7.30 13.50
C GLY A 75 15.56 5.97 13.59
N GLY A 76 14.88 4.84 13.40
CA GLY A 76 15.53 3.53 13.34
C GLY A 76 16.40 3.33 12.09
N TYR A 77 15.96 3.85 10.94
CA TYR A 77 16.69 3.71 9.67
C TYR A 77 17.94 4.59 9.61
N TYR A 78 17.89 5.80 10.16
CA TYR A 78 19.02 6.73 10.17
C TYR A 78 19.87 6.67 11.46
N GLY A 79 19.33 6.13 12.56
CA GLY A 79 20.02 6.02 13.85
C GLY A 79 20.86 4.75 14.03
N GLY A 80 20.72 3.75 13.16
CA GLY A 80 21.51 2.50 13.18
C GLY A 80 22.88 2.58 12.49
N SER A 81 23.34 3.79 12.12
CA SER A 81 24.60 4.04 11.44
C SER A 81 25.64 4.66 12.37
N HIS A 82 26.09 3.92 13.39
CA HIS A 82 27.31 4.25 14.15
C HIS A 82 28.05 2.99 14.57
#